data_AF-A0A9W7AN70-F1
#
_entry.id   AF-A0A9W7AN70-F1
#
_cell.length_a   1.000
_cell.length_b   1.000
_cell.length_c   1.000
_cell.angle_alpha   90.00
_cell.angle_beta   90.00
_cell.angle_gamma   90.00
#
_symmetry.space_group_name_H-M   'P 1'
#
loop_
_entity.id
_entity.type
_entity.pdbx_description
1 polymer ?
#
loop_
_entity_poly.entity_id
_entity_poly.type
_entity_poly.pdbx_seq_one_letter_code
_entity_poly.pdbx_strand_id
1 'polypeptide(L)'
;MLRSLVFLAILSLATAFHLPPTFRPSISLNAQVKLTNSAGKAVMVAEGSPLKAACSKLGIKPKYSCKKGDCGSCTLSVGGSRIKPCVGKVPAAPRLASIAEKGLMVK
;
A
#
# COMPACT_ATOMS: atom_id res chain seq x y z
N MET A 1 42.62 38.51 17.43
CA MET A 1 41.27 38.02 17.79
C MET A 1 40.28 37.93 16.62
N LEU A 2 40.50 38.65 15.49
CA LEU A 2 39.58 38.69 14.34
C LEU A 2 39.61 37.45 13.41
N ARG A 3 40.66 36.62 13.49
CA ARG A 3 40.79 35.41 12.65
C ARG A 3 39.94 34.22 13.11
N SER A 4 39.49 34.20 14.37
CA SER A 4 38.75 33.06 14.93
C SER A 4 37.24 33.10 14.63
N LEU A 5 36.69 34.28 14.33
CA LEU A 5 35.27 34.46 13.98
C LEU A 5 34.94 34.00 12.56
N VAL A 6 35.92 34.04 11.63
CA VAL A 6 35.71 33.64 10.24
C VAL A 6 35.53 32.13 10.10
N PHE A 7 36.22 31.33 10.91
CA PHE A 7 36.11 29.86 10.86
C PHE A 7 34.76 29.33 11.36
N LEU A 8 34.11 30.01 12.29
CA LEU A 8 32.80 29.62 12.82
C LEU A 8 31.64 29.91 11.86
N ALA A 9 31.80 30.86 10.93
CA ALA A 9 30.77 31.21 9.96
C ALA A 9 30.71 30.23 8.76
N ILE A 10 31.78 29.47 8.48
CA ILE A 10 31.84 28.57 7.33
C ILE A 10 31.25 27.19 7.67
N LEU A 11 31.25 26.80 8.95
CA LEU A 11 30.79 25.48 9.38
C LEU A 11 29.25 25.35 9.44
N SER A 12 28.52 26.46 9.45
CA SER A 12 27.05 26.47 9.55
C SER A 12 26.31 26.35 8.21
N LEU A 13 27.00 26.45 7.06
CA LEU A 13 26.35 26.38 5.74
C LEU A 13 26.21 24.96 5.18
N ALA A 14 26.83 23.94 5.79
CA ALA A 14 26.89 22.59 5.23
C ALA A 14 25.70 21.68 5.60
N THR A 15 24.77 22.10 6.47
CA THR A 15 23.73 21.19 7.02
C THR A 15 22.37 21.24 6.30
N ALA A 16 22.21 22.04 5.24
CA ALA A 16 20.88 22.30 4.67
C ALA A 16 20.42 21.37 3.53
N PHE A 17 21.22 20.41 3.07
CA PHE A 17 20.89 19.59 1.88
C PHE A 17 20.83 18.09 2.16
N HIS A 18 20.05 17.67 3.15
CA HIS A 18 19.62 16.27 3.29
C HIS A 18 18.10 16.20 3.44
N LEU A 19 17.39 16.53 2.36
CA LEU A 19 16.00 16.10 2.19
C LEU A 19 16.04 14.63 1.75
N PRO A 20 15.45 13.70 2.51
CA PRO A 20 15.33 12.32 2.06
C PRO A 20 14.48 12.30 0.77
N PRO A 21 14.80 11.45 -0.21
CA PRO A 21 13.93 11.27 -1.35
C PRO A 21 12.57 10.78 -0.84
N THR A 22 11.56 11.63 -0.88
CA THR A 22 10.17 11.21 -0.69
C THR A 22 9.83 10.31 -1.86
N PHE A 23 10.00 9.01 -1.68
CA PHE A 23 9.52 7.98 -2.58
C PHE A 23 8.01 8.10 -2.63
N ARG A 24 7.50 8.86 -3.61
CA ARG A 24 6.08 8.86 -3.95
C ARG A 24 5.89 7.59 -4.79
N PRO A 25 5.25 6.52 -4.26
CA PRO A 25 4.86 5.44 -5.14
C PRO A 25 4.00 6.07 -6.24
N SER A 26 4.47 5.94 -7.48
CA SER A 26 3.68 6.32 -8.65
C SER A 26 2.45 5.43 -8.65
N ILE A 27 1.34 5.94 -8.11
CA ILE A 27 0.04 5.30 -8.22
C ILE A 27 -0.32 5.44 -9.69
N SER A 28 -0.25 4.35 -10.43
CA SER A 28 -0.79 4.28 -11.78
C SER A 28 -2.30 4.36 -11.64
N LEU A 29 -2.84 5.56 -11.92
CA LEU A 29 -4.27 5.88 -11.82
C LEU A 29 -5.18 4.94 -12.64
N ASN A 30 -4.62 4.10 -13.52
CA ASN A 30 -5.34 3.14 -14.36
C ASN A 30 -4.93 1.68 -14.17
N ALA A 31 -4.04 1.34 -13.23
CA ALA A 31 -3.68 -0.05 -13.00
C ALA A 31 -4.82 -0.80 -12.29
N GLN A 32 -5.47 -1.69 -13.03
CA GLN A 32 -6.52 -2.56 -12.51
C GLN A 32 -5.92 -3.89 -12.05
N VAL A 33 -6.35 -4.35 -10.89
CA VAL A 33 -5.97 -5.62 -10.29
C VAL A 33 -7.18 -6.54 -10.34
N LYS A 34 -7.00 -7.70 -10.98
CA LYS A 34 -7.98 -8.78 -10.92
C LYS A 34 -7.86 -9.46 -9.57
N LEU A 35 -8.88 -9.35 -8.74
CA LEU A 35 -9.00 -10.12 -7.51
C LEU A 35 -9.93 -11.29 -7.74
N THR A 36 -9.59 -12.45 -7.16
CA THR A 36 -10.40 -13.66 -7.25
C THR A 36 -10.74 -14.17 -5.85
N ASN A 37 -11.97 -14.64 -5.64
CA ASN A 37 -12.37 -15.31 -4.40
C ASN A 37 -12.23 -16.83 -4.57
N SER A 38 -12.08 -17.56 -3.46
CA SER A 38 -12.13 -19.03 -3.42
C SER A 38 -13.46 -19.60 -3.97
N ALA A 39 -14.51 -18.78 -4.03
CA ALA A 39 -15.79 -19.10 -4.68
C ALA A 39 -15.81 -18.91 -6.21
N GLY A 40 -14.66 -18.65 -6.85
CA GLY A 40 -14.54 -18.47 -8.30
C GLY A 40 -14.98 -17.09 -8.83
N LYS A 41 -15.43 -16.18 -7.96
CA LYS A 41 -15.80 -14.80 -8.36
C LYS A 41 -14.55 -13.98 -8.62
N ALA A 42 -14.48 -13.30 -9.77
CA ALA A 42 -13.40 -12.39 -10.14
C ALA A 42 -13.92 -10.95 -10.26
N VAL A 43 -13.17 -9.97 -9.75
CA VAL A 43 -13.51 -8.55 -9.85
C VAL A 43 -12.27 -7.76 -10.21
N MET A 44 -12.40 -6.84 -11.16
CA MET A 44 -11.38 -5.84 -11.48
C MET A 44 -11.54 -4.65 -10.54
N VAL A 45 -10.48 -4.32 -9.79
CA VAL A 45 -10.44 -3.16 -8.89
C VAL A 45 -9.18 -2.36 -9.12
N ALA A 46 -9.30 -1.03 -9.03
CA ALA A 46 -8.14 -0.15 -9.14
C ALA A 46 -7.13 -0.43 -8.01
N GLU A 47 -5.85 -0.35 -8.33
CA GLU A 47 -4.79 -0.41 -7.33
C GLU A 47 -4.95 0.71 -6.29
N GLY A 48 -4.60 0.44 -5.03
CA GLY A 48 -4.73 1.42 -3.95
C GLY A 48 -6.16 1.67 -3.47
N SER A 49 -7.18 1.10 -4.13
CA SER A 49 -8.57 1.18 -3.66
C SER A 49 -8.73 0.53 -2.28
N PRO A 50 -9.71 0.96 -1.45
CA PRO A 50 -9.89 0.41 -0.12
C PRO A 50 -10.30 -1.06 -0.20
N LEU A 51 -9.55 -1.94 0.49
CA LEU A 51 -9.76 -3.39 0.41
C LEU A 51 -11.16 -3.79 0.89
N LYS A 52 -11.74 -3.04 1.84
CA LYS A 52 -13.14 -3.17 2.25
C LYS A 52 -14.14 -3.13 1.08
N ALA A 53 -13.96 -2.18 0.16
CA ALA A 53 -14.85 -2.04 -1.00
C ALA A 53 -14.62 -3.18 -2.00
N ALA A 54 -13.35 -3.57 -2.21
CA ALA A 54 -13.00 -4.70 -3.06
C ALA A 54 -13.58 -6.02 -2.55
N CYS A 55 -13.41 -6.33 -1.25
CA CYS A 55 -13.99 -7.53 -0.62
C CYS A 55 -15.51 -7.55 -0.73
N SER A 56 -16.17 -6.41 -0.55
CA SER A 56 -17.63 -6.30 -0.70
C SER A 56 -18.09 -6.67 -2.11
N LYS A 57 -17.37 -6.22 -3.15
CA LYS A 57 -17.64 -6.58 -4.55
C LYS A 57 -17.39 -8.07 -4.84
N LEU A 58 -16.40 -8.66 -4.17
CA LEU A 58 -16.10 -10.11 -4.23
C LEU A 58 -17.09 -10.97 -3.43
N GLY A 59 -18.03 -10.35 -2.71
CA GLY A 59 -18.99 -11.04 -1.84
C GLY A 59 -18.40 -11.53 -0.51
N ILE A 60 -17.18 -11.11 -0.17
CA ILE A 60 -16.53 -11.42 1.09
C ILE A 60 -16.92 -10.33 2.09
N LYS A 61 -17.53 -10.71 3.22
CA LYS A 61 -17.90 -9.80 4.31
C LYS A 61 -17.05 -10.08 5.55
N PRO A 62 -15.89 -9.43 5.72
CA PRO A 62 -15.05 -9.62 6.90
C PRO A 62 -15.75 -9.10 8.15
N LYS A 63 -15.64 -9.83 9.27
CA LYS A 63 -16.18 -9.38 10.55
C LYS A 63 -15.25 -8.32 11.13
N TYR A 64 -15.67 -7.05 11.10
CA TYR A 64 -14.89 -5.94 11.62
C TYR A 64 -15.21 -5.70 13.10
N SER A 65 -14.25 -5.95 14.00
CA SER A 65 -14.46 -5.67 15.44
C SER A 65 -14.09 -4.23 15.84
N CYS A 66 -12.99 -3.68 15.33
CA CYS A 66 -12.45 -2.39 15.78
C CYS A 66 -12.46 -1.31 14.69
N LYS A 67 -12.50 -1.68 13.41
CA LYS A 67 -12.42 -0.80 12.22
C LYS A 67 -11.17 0.10 12.12
N LYS A 68 -10.38 0.21 13.18
CA LYS A 68 -9.14 1.01 13.29
C LYS A 68 -7.87 0.21 12.95
N GLY A 69 -7.97 -1.12 12.85
CA GLY A 69 -6.84 -1.98 12.54
C GLY A 69 -6.10 -2.54 13.76
N ASP A 70 -6.49 -2.18 14.98
CA ASP A 70 -5.88 -2.70 16.22
C ASP A 70 -6.16 -4.19 16.42
N CYS A 71 -7.37 -4.62 16.10
CA CYS A 71 -7.84 -5.98 16.22
C CYS A 71 -7.56 -6.77 14.92
N GLY A 72 -6.70 -7.78 14.99
CA GLY A 72 -6.40 -8.68 13.87
C GLY A 72 -7.59 -9.53 13.38
N SER A 73 -8.78 -9.38 13.97
CA SER A 73 -10.00 -10.17 13.72
C SER A 73 -10.43 -10.28 12.25
N CYS A 74 -10.07 -9.31 11.40
CA CYS A 74 -10.52 -9.27 10.01
C CYS A 74 -9.42 -9.60 8.98
N THR A 75 -8.25 -10.11 9.38
CA THR A 75 -7.13 -10.40 8.46
C THR A 75 -7.54 -11.32 7.31
N LEU A 76 -7.25 -10.89 6.08
CA LEU A 76 -7.43 -11.67 4.86
C LEU A 76 -6.10 -11.87 4.16
N SER A 77 -5.94 -12.98 3.45
CA SER A 77 -4.77 -13.23 2.60
C SER A 77 -5.08 -12.80 1.17
N VAL A 78 -4.36 -11.79 0.67
CA VAL A 78 -4.50 -11.25 -0.69
C VAL A 78 -3.18 -11.46 -1.42
N GLY A 79 -3.13 -12.39 -2.38
CA GLY A 79 -1.92 -12.66 -3.15
C GLY A 79 -0.72 -13.14 -2.31
N GLY A 80 -0.98 -13.84 -1.20
CA GLY A 80 0.05 -14.29 -0.27
C GLY A 80 0.42 -13.29 0.83
N SER A 81 -0.08 -12.05 0.77
CA SER A 81 0.09 -11.05 1.83
C SER A 81 -1.12 -11.02 2.76
N ARG A 82 -0.90 -11.13 4.08
CA ARG A 82 -1.98 -10.95 5.07
C ARG A 82 -2.22 -9.46 5.30
N ILE A 83 -3.37 -8.96 4.84
CA ILE A 83 -3.75 -7.54 4.92
C ILE A 83 -5.01 -7.42 5.77
N LYS A 84 -5.07 -6.38 6.62
CA LYS A 84 -6.27 -6.03 7.39
C LYS A 84 -7.20 -5.19 6.50
N PRO A 85 -8.35 -5.71 6.04
CA PRO A 85 -9.23 -5.02 5.09
C PRO A 85 -9.91 -3.77 5.65
N CYS A 86 -9.89 -3.55 6.97
CA CYS A 86 -10.43 -2.34 7.58
C CYS A 86 -9.61 -1.07 7.30
N VAL A 87 -8.29 -1.21 7.15
CA VAL A 87 -7.34 -0.09 6.94
C VAL A 87 -6.45 -0.29 5.71
N GLY A 88 -6.37 -1.52 5.22
CA GLY A 88 -5.54 -1.89 4.08
C GLY A 88 -6.12 -1.47 2.74
N LYS A 89 -5.21 -1.21 1.80
CA LYS A 89 -5.51 -0.93 0.40
C LYS A 89 -5.26 -2.19 -0.44
N VAL A 90 -5.85 -2.22 -1.63
CA VAL A 90 -5.57 -3.25 -2.63
C VAL A 90 -4.10 -3.10 -3.06
N PRO A 91 -3.29 -4.17 -3.00
CA PRO A 91 -1.88 -4.13 -3.41
C PRO A 91 -1.77 -3.76 -4.90
N ALA A 92 -0.61 -3.21 -5.28
CA ALA A 92 -0.33 -2.84 -6.67
C ALA A 92 -0.41 -4.07 -7.60
N ALA A 93 -0.70 -3.81 -8.88
CA ALA A 93 -0.79 -4.87 -9.87
C ALA A 93 0.51 -5.69 -9.95
N PRO A 94 0.45 -7.03 -9.94
CA PRO A 94 1.63 -7.86 -10.08
C PRO A 94 2.26 -7.63 -11.46
N ARG A 95 3.58 -7.41 -11.50
CA ARG A 95 4.32 -7.15 -12.76
C ARG A 95 4.41 -8.36 -13.70
N LEU A 96 4.18 -9.57 -13.17
CA LEU A 96 4.19 -10.80 -13.95
C LEU A 96 2.81 -11.04 -14.56
N ALA A 97 2.73 -11.00 -15.90
CA ALA A 97 1.49 -11.18 -16.67
C ALA A 97 0.72 -12.45 -16.27
N SER A 98 1.43 -13.55 -16.00
CA SER A 98 0.83 -14.82 -15.58
C SER A 98 0.08 -14.75 -14.25
N ILE A 99 0.44 -13.82 -13.35
CA ILE A 99 -0.22 -13.62 -12.06
C ILE A 99 -1.34 -12.58 -12.21
N ALA A 100 -1.16 -11.59 -13.07
CA ALA A 100 -2.20 -10.62 -13.41
C ALA A 100 -3.43 -11.30 -14.05
N GLU A 101 -3.22 -12.26 -14.96
CA GLU A 101 -4.29 -13.00 -15.62
C GLU A 101 -5.03 -13.97 -14.68
N LYS A 102 -4.28 -14.68 -13.83
CA LYS A 102 -4.82 -15.59 -12.80
C LYS A 102 -5.55 -14.83 -11.68
N GLY A 103 -5.17 -13.59 -11.44
CA GLY A 103 -5.72 -12.72 -10.40
C GLY A 103 -5.18 -13.03 -9.01
N LEU A 104 -5.18 -12.03 -8.14
CA LEU A 104 -4.82 -12.17 -6.74
C LEU A 104 -5.96 -12.83 -5.97
N MET A 105 -5.71 -14.05 -5.51
CA MET A 105 -6.67 -14.78 -4.71
C MET A 105 -6.81 -14.15 -3.32
N VAL A 106 -8.06 -13.93 -2.91
CA VAL A 106 -8.46 -13.46 -1.59
C VAL A 106 -9.01 -14.66 -0.82
N LYS A 107 -8.37 -14.99 0.30
CA LYS A 107 -8.75 -16.04 1.26
C LYS A 107 -8.98 -15.46 2.64
#